data_AF-A0A9Q1CCX7-F1
#
_entry.id   AF-A0A9Q1CCX7-F1
#
_cell.length_a   1.000
_cell.length_b   1.000
_cell.length_c   1.000
_cell.angle_alpha   90.00
_cell.angle_beta   90.00
_cell.angle_gamma   90.00
#
_symmetry.space_group_name_H-M   'P 1'
#
loop_
_entity.id
_entity.type
_entity.pdbx_description
1 polymer ?
#
loop_
_entity_poly.entity_id
_entity_poly.type
_entity_poly.pdbx_seq_one_letter_code
_entity_poly.pdbx_strand_id
1 'polypeptide(L)'
;MKSLTEGQLFILLLFRHGILLVVTLQCQSPQYITLGQQGTIECPFPSQFSTIAWSDSANATATPVIKIESQESTSSKVSGVGFDSGEYDMFSNGSLIIRTPTINTDRTFRVLLVYENASYTDANVVVKTIDEGVPVGGGEFPIIVVIIIVLIILIVVLCCVVYWVRKHMSEKSKREYGAIAKESPEELQKEPKDEEESIEMAKYDKSESADKPEEETSLHSTTNEQEQQNDEVNDYENVPADQNEETPNSEEDCPADETEDPANLNLESPEEEQSTQESRTVMGAALSSWRLKVDHEDKQVDSIEDLAKGDHIVFSGWALHPRCHGIVVDTNIEKNELRLVRFTYQKGVVEEWKKWKPPIYKVLKYYIGDKTLSSNIYDPDVVVERARKMLNNTKLRYNIGMNNCKTFARWCKTDATPAGYGYD
;
A
#
# COMPACT_ATOMS: atom_id res chain seq x y z
N MET A 1 33.76 -37.71 30.77
CA MET A 1 33.60 -36.37 30.18
C MET A 1 33.01 -36.55 28.79
N LYS A 2 31.74 -36.17 28.58
CA LYS A 2 31.08 -36.29 27.27
C LYS A 2 31.46 -35.04 26.45
N SER A 3 32.05 -35.22 25.27
CA SER A 3 32.39 -34.11 24.39
C SER A 3 31.10 -33.44 23.93
N LEU A 4 30.97 -32.13 24.16
CA LEU A 4 29.89 -31.35 23.56
C LEU A 4 30.01 -31.46 22.04
N THR A 5 28.90 -31.74 21.37
CA THR A 5 28.82 -31.78 19.92
C THR A 5 28.98 -30.35 19.37
N GLU A 6 29.54 -30.21 18.17
CA GLU A 6 29.83 -28.89 17.56
C GLU A 6 28.60 -27.93 17.53
N GLY A 7 27.38 -28.48 17.52
CA GLY A 7 26.15 -27.67 17.62
C GLY A 7 25.93 -26.97 18.97
N GLN A 8 26.41 -27.55 20.08
CA GLN A 8 26.28 -26.92 21.41
C GLN A 8 27.33 -25.81 21.62
N LEU A 9 28.46 -25.88 20.91
CA LEU A 9 29.49 -24.84 20.95
C LEU A 9 29.01 -23.55 20.25
N PHE A 10 28.20 -23.68 19.20
CA PHE A 10 27.65 -22.53 18.48
C PHE A 10 26.65 -21.73 19.32
N ILE A 11 25.81 -22.41 20.11
CA ILE A 11 24.86 -21.78 21.04
C ILE A 11 25.60 -21.02 22.14
N LEU A 12 26.66 -21.60 22.71
CA LEU A 12 27.47 -20.93 23.74
C LEU A 12 28.28 -19.75 23.19
N LEU A 13 28.69 -19.78 21.90
CA LEU A 13 29.37 -18.65 21.26
C LEU A 13 28.42 -17.46 21.03
N LEU A 14 27.13 -17.69 20.76
CA LEU A 14 26.12 -16.62 20.69
C LEU A 14 25.89 -15.95 22.06
N PHE A 15 25.97 -16.70 23.17
CA PHE A 15 25.92 -16.14 24.52
C PHE A 15 27.22 -15.43 24.93
N ARG A 16 28.39 -15.93 24.50
CA ARG A 16 29.70 -15.36 24.86
C ARG A 16 30.06 -14.10 24.04
N HIS A 17 29.51 -13.95 22.84
CA HIS A 17 29.63 -12.73 22.03
C HIS A 17 28.54 -11.70 22.32
N GLY A 18 27.87 -11.80 23.49
CA GLY A 18 27.18 -10.70 24.14
C GLY A 18 26.62 -9.69 23.14
N ILE A 19 25.69 -10.14 22.29
CA ILE A 19 24.77 -9.21 21.64
C ILE A 19 23.99 -8.67 22.82
N LEU A 20 24.55 -7.63 23.45
CA LEU A 20 23.86 -6.73 24.33
C LEU A 20 22.81 -6.14 23.41
N LEU A 21 21.65 -6.79 23.36
CA LEU A 21 20.43 -6.22 22.83
C LEU A 21 20.22 -4.99 23.69
N VAL A 22 20.81 -3.87 23.25
CA VAL A 22 20.46 -2.56 23.74
C VAL A 22 19.00 -2.45 23.36
N VAL A 23 18.12 -2.75 24.30
CA VAL A 23 16.69 -2.58 24.16
C VAL A 23 16.49 -1.08 24.12
N THR A 24 16.65 -0.50 22.92
CA THR A 24 16.27 0.87 22.68
C THR A 24 14.76 0.94 22.73
N LEU A 25 14.22 1.97 23.37
CA LEU A 25 12.79 2.21 23.38
C LEU A 25 12.33 2.41 21.92
N GLN A 26 11.61 1.44 21.38
CA GLN A 26 11.07 1.49 20.02
C GLN A 26 9.57 1.77 20.10
N CYS A 27 9.21 3.06 20.15
CA CYS A 27 7.83 3.47 19.89
C CYS A 27 7.54 3.37 18.39
N GLN A 28 6.34 2.92 18.00
CA GLN A 28 5.92 2.98 16.60
C GLN A 28 5.78 4.45 16.17
N SER A 29 6.23 4.76 14.96
CA SER A 29 6.16 6.11 14.39
C SER A 29 6.15 6.01 12.86
N PRO A 30 5.26 6.71 12.14
CA PRO A 30 4.23 7.62 12.66
C PRO A 30 3.04 6.88 13.29
N GLN A 31 2.27 7.58 14.14
CA GLN A 31 0.98 7.11 14.66
C GLN A 31 -0.15 8.05 14.23
N TYR A 32 -1.34 7.49 14.01
CA TYR A 32 -2.49 8.20 13.50
C TYR A 32 -3.60 8.25 14.53
N ILE A 33 -4.18 9.44 14.76
CA ILE A 33 -5.31 9.65 15.67
C ILE A 33 -6.41 10.45 14.99
N THR A 34 -7.66 10.20 15.35
CA THR A 34 -8.80 10.87 14.71
C THR A 34 -9.00 12.29 15.23
N LEU A 35 -9.23 13.25 14.34
CA LEU A 35 -9.58 14.63 14.71
C LEU A 35 -10.85 14.67 15.53
N GLY A 36 -10.84 15.45 16.63
CA GLY A 36 -12.00 15.64 17.49
C GLY A 36 -12.37 14.45 18.37
N GLN A 37 -11.68 13.31 18.25
CA GLN A 37 -11.90 12.12 19.08
C GLN A 37 -10.68 11.77 19.90
N GLN A 38 -10.90 11.25 21.11
CA GLN A 38 -9.80 10.83 21.98
C GLN A 38 -8.84 9.87 21.25
N GLY A 39 -7.59 10.31 21.11
CA GLY A 39 -6.50 9.56 20.49
C GLY A 39 -5.57 8.96 21.54
N THR A 40 -4.93 7.83 21.21
CA THR A 40 -3.88 7.23 22.04
C THR A 40 -2.60 7.10 21.22
N ILE A 41 -1.47 7.51 21.81
CA ILE A 41 -0.14 7.23 21.29
C ILE A 41 0.40 6.04 22.07
N GLU A 42 0.52 4.89 21.40
CA GLU A 42 0.99 3.66 21.99
C GLU A 42 2.52 3.57 21.95
N CYS A 43 3.14 3.38 23.11
CA CYS A 43 4.55 3.02 23.16
C CYS A 43 4.78 1.89 24.17
N PRO A 44 5.56 0.85 23.82
CA PRO A 44 5.80 -0.26 24.72
C PRO A 44 6.81 0.13 25.80
N PHE A 45 6.33 0.35 27.02
CA PHE A 45 7.19 0.59 28.19
C PHE A 45 7.34 -0.69 29.02
N PRO A 46 8.52 -0.91 29.63
CA PRO A 46 8.69 -1.99 30.60
C PRO A 46 7.83 -1.75 31.84
N SER A 47 7.48 -2.80 32.57
CA SER A 47 6.72 -2.67 33.82
C SER A 47 7.52 -2.01 34.95
N GLN A 48 8.85 -2.02 34.86
CA GLN A 48 9.76 -1.42 35.83
C GLN A 48 10.28 -0.09 35.29
N PHE A 49 9.68 1.00 35.74
CA PHE A 49 10.11 2.36 35.42
C PHE A 49 10.00 3.23 36.66
N SER A 50 10.81 4.28 36.74
CA SER A 50 10.68 5.33 37.75
C SER A 50 9.78 6.45 37.24
N THR A 51 9.97 6.90 36.01
CA THR A 51 9.19 7.99 35.41
C THR A 51 9.03 7.80 33.91
N ILE A 52 7.85 8.09 33.38
CA ILE A 52 7.63 8.27 31.94
C ILE A 52 7.10 9.69 31.76
N ALA A 53 7.73 10.46 30.88
CA ALA A 53 7.42 11.86 30.66
C ALA A 53 7.30 12.16 29.16
N TRP A 54 6.19 12.80 28.77
CA TRP A 54 5.91 13.19 27.40
C TRP A 54 6.04 14.70 27.23
N SER A 55 6.71 15.12 26.16
CA SER A 55 6.80 16.50 25.69
C SER A 55 6.16 16.60 24.31
N ASP A 56 5.44 17.69 24.04
CA ASP A 56 4.79 17.98 22.76
C ASP A 56 5.73 18.61 21.72
N SER A 57 7.04 18.38 21.89
CA SER A 57 8.12 18.85 21.05
C SER A 57 9.23 17.81 20.97
N ALA A 58 9.89 17.71 19.82
CA ALA A 58 11.06 16.86 19.61
C ALA A 58 12.32 17.37 20.34
N ASN A 59 12.31 18.58 20.89
CA ASN A 59 13.47 19.17 21.55
C ASN A 59 13.75 18.49 22.89
N ALA A 60 14.99 18.04 23.10
CA ALA A 60 15.42 17.37 24.33
C ALA A 60 15.30 18.26 25.58
N THR A 61 15.29 19.59 25.42
CA THR A 61 15.13 20.56 26.53
C THR A 61 13.69 20.99 26.77
N ALA A 62 12.73 20.47 25.99
CA ALA A 62 11.31 20.81 26.17
C ALA A 62 10.81 20.30 27.53
N THR A 63 10.05 21.14 28.24
CA THR A 63 9.41 20.74 29.50
C THR A 63 8.32 19.71 29.22
N PRO A 64 8.26 18.60 29.96
CA PRO A 64 7.19 17.62 29.77
C PRO A 64 5.82 18.22 30.02
N VAL A 65 4.89 17.98 29.11
CA VAL A 65 3.49 18.38 29.26
C VAL A 65 2.75 17.46 30.23
N ILE A 66 3.17 16.19 30.31
CA ILE A 66 2.60 15.21 31.23
C ILE A 66 3.65 14.15 31.62
N LYS A 67 3.59 13.66 32.85
CA LYS A 67 4.44 12.59 33.36
C LYS A 67 3.69 11.68 34.32
N ILE A 68 4.13 10.42 34.38
CA ILE A 68 3.70 9.43 35.36
C ILE A 68 4.92 8.96 36.16
N GLU A 69 4.79 8.98 37.47
CA GLU A 69 5.83 8.52 38.41
C GLU A 69 5.37 7.22 39.05
N SER A 70 6.21 6.19 38.97
CA SER A 70 5.96 4.91 39.65
C SER A 70 6.23 5.09 41.15
N GLN A 71 5.32 4.58 41.98
CA GLN A 71 5.48 4.56 43.42
C GLN A 71 5.50 3.11 43.91
N GLU A 72 6.49 2.75 44.73
CA GLU A 72 6.72 1.38 45.22
C GLU A 72 5.54 0.77 46.00
N SER A 73 4.56 1.57 46.43
CA SER A 73 3.49 1.13 47.35
C SER A 73 2.09 1.65 47.03
N THR A 74 1.89 2.44 45.97
CA THR A 74 0.58 3.01 45.61
C THR A 74 0.40 3.15 44.09
N SER A 75 -0.83 3.43 43.66
CA SER A 75 -1.14 3.73 42.25
C SER A 75 -0.22 4.81 41.70
N SER A 76 0.33 4.60 40.51
CA SER A 76 1.17 5.58 39.81
C SER A 76 0.53 6.96 39.78
N LYS A 77 1.32 8.01 40.00
CA LYS A 77 0.83 9.39 40.05
C LYS A 77 1.07 10.07 38.71
N VAL A 78 -0.01 10.50 38.06
CA VAL A 78 0.05 11.34 36.85
C VAL A 78 0.06 12.81 37.24
N SER A 79 0.88 13.62 36.56
CA SER A 79 0.97 15.08 36.79
C SER A 79 1.52 15.80 35.56
N GLY A 80 1.35 17.13 35.50
CA GLY A 80 1.89 17.99 34.45
C GLY A 80 0.87 18.98 33.93
N VAL A 81 1.34 20.08 33.32
CA VAL A 81 0.47 21.17 32.84
C VAL A 81 -0.61 20.71 31.87
N GLY A 82 -0.29 19.71 31.06
CA GLY A 82 -1.19 19.09 30.10
C GLY A 82 -2.24 18.17 30.71
N PHE A 83 -1.93 17.56 31.87
CA PHE A 83 -2.90 16.81 32.65
C PHE A 83 -3.84 17.75 33.41
N ASP A 84 -3.27 18.80 34.02
CA ASP A 84 -4.01 19.81 34.77
C ASP A 84 -4.97 20.61 33.88
N SER A 85 -4.59 20.87 32.62
CA SER A 85 -5.46 21.51 31.61
C SER A 85 -6.55 20.57 31.07
N GLY A 86 -6.41 19.25 31.28
CA GLY A 86 -7.28 18.23 30.72
C GLY A 86 -7.02 17.92 29.24
N GLU A 87 -6.00 18.50 28.60
CA GLU A 87 -5.66 18.21 27.20
C GLU A 87 -5.11 16.77 27.04
N TYR A 88 -4.34 16.32 28.03
CA TYR A 88 -3.67 15.03 28.02
C TYR A 88 -4.05 14.17 29.23
N ASP A 89 -3.93 12.87 29.06
CA ASP A 89 -3.98 11.88 30.13
C ASP A 89 -2.95 10.78 29.85
N MET A 90 -2.77 9.84 30.77
CA MET A 90 -1.81 8.76 30.58
C MET A 90 -2.36 7.44 31.12
N PHE A 91 -2.23 6.38 30.33
CA PHE A 91 -2.47 5.04 30.82
C PHE A 91 -1.41 4.65 31.87
N SER A 92 -1.73 3.69 32.74
CA SER A 92 -0.80 3.19 33.76
C SER A 92 0.46 2.53 33.17
N ASN A 93 0.41 2.14 31.89
CA ASN A 93 1.57 1.64 31.16
C ASN A 93 2.47 2.75 30.58
N GLY A 94 2.08 4.03 30.66
CA GLY A 94 2.83 5.17 30.13
C GLY A 94 2.41 5.66 28.75
N SER A 95 1.49 4.98 28.06
CA SER A 95 0.95 5.45 26.76
C SER A 95 0.18 6.77 26.95
N LEU A 96 0.40 7.71 26.02
CA LEU A 96 -0.17 9.06 26.07
C LEU A 96 -1.58 9.07 25.48
N ILE A 97 -2.52 9.68 26.20
CA ILE A 97 -3.89 9.93 25.74
C ILE A 97 -4.01 11.41 25.39
N ILE A 98 -4.54 11.72 24.22
CA ILE A 98 -4.88 13.08 23.78
C ILE A 98 -6.40 13.16 23.73
N ARG A 99 -7.02 13.94 24.63
CA ARG A 99 -8.49 13.91 24.80
C ARG A 99 -9.24 14.44 23.58
N THR A 100 -8.74 15.52 23.00
CA THR A 100 -9.38 16.19 21.85
C THR A 100 -8.31 16.63 20.85
N PRO A 101 -7.88 15.73 19.95
CA PRO A 101 -6.91 16.05 18.90
C PRO A 101 -7.45 17.12 17.96
N THR A 102 -6.58 18.07 17.60
CA THR A 102 -6.85 19.15 16.64
C THR A 102 -5.86 19.06 15.48
N ILE A 103 -6.02 19.87 14.44
CA ILE A 103 -5.02 19.94 13.36
C ILE A 103 -3.62 20.33 13.87
N ASN A 104 -3.54 21.06 14.99
CA ASN A 104 -2.26 21.40 15.61
C ASN A 104 -1.62 20.21 16.31
N THR A 105 -2.33 19.10 16.50
CA THR A 105 -1.78 17.87 17.07
C THR A 105 -0.85 17.12 16.09
N ASP A 106 -0.81 17.52 14.82
CA ASP A 106 0.17 17.06 13.82
C ASP A 106 1.60 17.51 14.15
N ARG A 107 2.24 16.83 15.09
CA ARG A 107 3.59 17.17 15.55
C ARG A 107 4.36 15.95 16.05
N THR A 108 5.63 16.16 16.35
CA THR A 108 6.48 15.14 16.96
C THR A 108 6.46 15.30 18.47
N PHE A 109 6.00 14.25 19.15
CA PHE A 109 6.09 14.11 20.58
C PHE A 109 7.39 13.42 20.96
N ARG A 110 8.00 13.84 22.05
CA ARG A 110 9.15 13.16 22.65
C ARG A 110 8.70 12.47 23.93
N VAL A 111 9.11 11.22 24.12
CA VAL A 111 8.94 10.52 25.39
C VAL A 111 10.30 10.24 26.02
N LEU A 112 10.40 10.48 27.33
CA LEU A 112 11.53 10.14 28.17
C LEU A 112 11.10 9.03 29.14
N LEU A 113 11.80 7.91 29.11
CA LEU A 113 11.67 6.81 30.05
C LEU A 113 12.87 6.83 31.00
N VAL A 114 12.61 6.98 32.29
CA VAL A 114 13.61 6.88 33.37
C VAL A 114 13.38 5.58 34.11
N TYR A 115 14.42 4.76 34.21
CA TYR A 115 14.41 3.48 34.93
C TYR A 115 14.69 3.70 36.42
N GLU A 116 14.39 2.71 37.26
CA GLU A 116 14.65 2.75 38.71
C GLU A 116 16.13 2.93 39.07
N ASN A 117 17.04 2.46 38.21
CA ASN A 117 18.49 2.64 38.35
C ASN A 117 18.98 4.03 37.89
N ALA A 118 18.07 4.98 37.67
CA ALA A 118 18.33 6.33 37.15
C ALA A 118 18.95 6.40 35.73
N SER A 119 19.04 5.29 35.01
CA SER A 119 19.30 5.33 33.56
C SER A 119 18.07 5.84 32.82
N TYR A 120 18.25 6.37 31.61
CA TYR A 120 17.14 6.86 30.81
C TYR A 120 17.32 6.55 29.32
N THR A 121 16.20 6.55 28.61
CA THR A 121 16.12 6.47 27.15
C THR A 121 14.99 7.36 26.67
N ASP A 122 15.08 7.86 25.45
CA ASP A 122 14.05 8.67 24.84
C ASP A 122 13.74 8.24 23.40
N ALA A 123 12.55 8.60 22.95
CA ALA A 123 12.08 8.35 21.59
C ALA A 123 11.23 9.51 21.07
N ASN A 124 11.25 9.70 19.76
CA ASN A 124 10.40 10.66 19.07
C ASN A 124 9.29 9.93 18.32
N VAL A 125 8.05 10.37 18.52
CA VAL A 125 6.86 9.80 17.89
C VAL A 125 6.18 10.88 17.06
N VAL A 126 6.12 10.68 15.75
CA VAL A 126 5.40 11.58 14.84
C VAL A 126 3.93 11.22 14.90
N VAL A 127 3.10 12.17 15.30
CA VAL A 127 1.64 12.02 15.36
C VAL A 127 1.02 12.73 14.19
N LYS A 128 0.07 12.07 13.55
CA LYS A 128 -0.73 12.59 12.43
C LYS A 128 -2.20 12.45 12.74
N THR A 129 -2.95 13.49 12.49
CA THR A 129 -4.39 13.49 12.64
C THR A 129 -5.06 13.09 11.34
N ILE A 130 -6.13 12.31 11.45
CA ILE A 130 -6.96 11.86 10.34
C ILE A 130 -8.39 12.36 10.55
N ASP A 131 -9.00 12.90 9.50
CA ASP A 131 -10.42 13.25 9.54
C ASP A 131 -11.25 11.96 9.40
N GLU A 132 -12.20 11.76 10.29
CA GLU A 132 -13.05 10.57 10.37
C GLU A 132 -13.95 10.41 9.13
N GLY A 133 -14.07 11.44 8.31
CA GLY A 133 -14.68 11.37 6.98
C GLY A 133 -13.86 10.61 5.92
N VAL A 134 -12.60 10.30 6.20
CA VAL A 134 -11.76 9.46 5.34
C VAL A 134 -11.71 8.07 5.97
N PRO A 135 -12.41 7.05 5.45
CA PRO A 135 -12.21 5.68 5.89
C PRO A 135 -10.74 5.34 5.68
N VAL A 136 -9.96 5.42 6.76
CA VAL A 136 -8.63 4.86 6.83
C VAL A 136 -8.89 3.36 6.76
N GLY A 137 -8.90 2.84 5.53
CA GLY A 137 -9.17 1.45 5.25
C GLY A 137 -8.33 0.63 6.21
N GLY A 138 -9.02 0.06 7.20
CA GLY A 138 -8.42 -0.60 8.35
C GLY A 138 -7.36 -1.53 7.82
N GLY A 139 -6.12 -1.25 8.18
CA GLY A 139 -4.99 -2.00 7.70
C GLY A 139 -5.19 -3.46 8.10
N GLU A 140 -5.60 -4.29 7.14
CA GLU A 140 -5.34 -5.73 7.14
C GLU A 140 -3.86 -6.02 6.82
N PHE A 141 -3.05 -4.97 6.72
CA PHE A 141 -1.60 -5.03 6.61
C PHE A 141 -0.88 -5.87 7.66
N PRO A 142 -1.26 -5.94 8.96
CA PRO A 142 -0.56 -6.82 9.88
C PRO A 142 -0.88 -8.28 9.57
N ILE A 143 -2.09 -8.61 9.13
CA ILE A 143 -2.46 -10.01 8.87
C ILE A 143 -1.73 -10.53 7.63
N ILE A 144 -1.72 -9.76 6.53
CA ILE A 144 -1.03 -10.19 5.30
C ILE A 144 0.49 -10.27 5.55
N VAL A 145 1.09 -9.30 6.26
CA VAL A 145 2.52 -9.33 6.58
C VAL A 145 2.86 -10.50 7.50
N VAL A 146 2.03 -10.78 8.52
CA VAL A 146 2.20 -11.95 9.40
C VAL A 146 2.07 -13.25 8.62
N ILE A 147 1.09 -13.38 7.72
CA ILE A 147 0.95 -14.55 6.85
C ILE A 147 2.19 -14.73 5.97
N ILE A 148 2.71 -13.66 5.36
CA ILE A 148 3.93 -13.72 4.55
C ILE A 148 5.13 -14.16 5.39
N ILE A 149 5.31 -13.62 6.61
CA ILE A 149 6.39 -14.02 7.52
C ILE A 149 6.26 -15.50 7.90
N VAL A 150 5.05 -15.96 8.23
CA VAL A 150 4.79 -17.37 8.56
C VAL A 150 5.10 -18.27 7.36
N LEU A 151 4.71 -17.87 6.14
CA LEU A 151 5.04 -18.61 4.91
C LEU A 151 6.55 -18.68 4.67
N ILE A 152 7.29 -17.59 4.88
CA ILE A 152 8.76 -17.57 4.76
C ILE A 152 9.39 -18.52 5.78
N ILE A 153 8.94 -18.51 7.04
CA ILE A 153 9.43 -19.43 8.07
C ILE A 153 9.17 -20.88 7.67
N LEU A 154 7.96 -21.20 7.18
CA LEU A 154 7.61 -22.55 6.71
C LEU A 154 8.50 -23.00 5.55
N ILE A 155 8.80 -22.12 4.59
CA ILE A 155 9.71 -22.40 3.47
C ILE A 155 11.12 -22.69 3.99
N VAL A 156 11.63 -21.89 4.93
CA VAL A 156 12.97 -22.11 5.52
C VAL A 156 13.03 -23.46 6.24
N VAL A 157 12.01 -23.80 7.04
CA VAL A 157 11.93 -25.10 7.72
C VAL A 157 11.90 -26.26 6.72
N LEU A 158 11.09 -26.15 5.65
CA LEU A 158 11.05 -27.14 4.57
C LEU A 158 12.42 -27.31 3.90
N CYS A 159 13.11 -26.21 3.59
CA CYS A 159 14.47 -26.24 3.03
C CYS A 159 15.46 -26.95 3.98
N CYS A 160 15.39 -26.69 5.29
CA CYS A 160 16.22 -27.37 6.29
C CYS A 160 15.93 -28.88 6.35
N VAL A 161 14.66 -29.30 6.30
CA VAL A 161 14.27 -30.71 6.29
C VAL A 161 14.78 -31.40 5.02
N VAL A 162 14.60 -30.80 3.85
CA VAL A 162 15.10 -31.35 2.57
C VAL A 162 16.62 -31.47 2.59
N TYR A 163 17.33 -30.45 3.10
CA TYR A 163 18.78 -30.50 3.26
C TYR A 163 19.21 -31.65 4.20
N TRP A 164 18.53 -31.82 5.34
CA TRP A 164 18.82 -32.89 6.30
C TRP A 164 18.59 -34.28 5.69
N VAL A 165 17.47 -34.49 4.98
CA VAL A 165 17.17 -35.75 4.29
C VAL A 165 18.23 -36.06 3.23
N ARG A 166 18.60 -35.07 2.40
CA ARG A 166 19.66 -35.24 1.39
C ARG A 166 21.00 -35.62 2.01
N LYS A 167 21.39 -34.96 3.11
CA LYS A 167 22.62 -35.28 3.84
C LYS A 167 22.59 -36.71 4.39
N HIS A 168 21.49 -37.12 5.02
CA HIS A 168 21.34 -38.46 5.56
C HIS A 168 21.38 -39.55 4.47
N MET A 169 20.72 -39.31 3.33
CA MET A 169 20.77 -40.22 2.18
C MET A 169 22.18 -40.33 1.58
N SER A 170 22.92 -39.22 1.51
CA SER A 170 24.32 -39.23 1.06
C SER A 170 25.24 -40.01 2.00
N GLU A 171 25.04 -39.92 3.31
CA GLU A 171 25.81 -40.71 4.27
C GLU A 171 25.49 -42.21 4.19
N LYS A 172 24.22 -42.56 3.96
CA LYS A 172 23.81 -43.96 3.77
C LYS A 172 24.45 -44.57 2.51
N SER A 173 24.45 -43.85 1.37
CA SER A 173 25.07 -44.37 0.14
C SER A 173 26.58 -44.57 0.32
N LYS A 174 27.28 -43.66 1.01
CA LYS A 174 28.71 -43.83 1.31
C LYS A 174 28.99 -45.07 2.15
N ARG A 175 28.09 -45.47 3.06
CA ARG A 175 28.24 -46.71 3.85
C ARG A 175 28.01 -47.97 3.02
N GLU A 176 27.01 -47.96 2.14
CA GLU A 176 26.71 -49.12 1.27
C GLU A 176 27.80 -49.34 0.21
N TYR A 177 28.23 -48.29 -0.51
CA TYR A 177 29.33 -48.41 -1.50
C TYR A 177 30.69 -48.69 -0.85
N GLY A 178 30.94 -48.16 0.36
CA GLY A 178 32.17 -48.43 1.11
C GLY A 178 32.27 -49.86 1.66
N ALA A 179 31.15 -50.55 1.86
CA ALA A 179 31.12 -51.95 2.25
C ALA A 179 31.44 -52.87 1.06
N ILE A 180 30.88 -52.58 -0.12
CA ILE A 180 31.11 -53.37 -1.35
C ILE A 180 32.57 -53.25 -1.82
N ALA A 181 33.20 -52.07 -1.70
CA ALA A 181 34.58 -51.86 -2.10
C ALA A 181 35.62 -52.60 -1.23
N LYS A 182 35.22 -53.22 -0.10
CA LYS A 182 36.12 -54.01 0.76
C LYS A 182 36.03 -55.52 0.53
N GLU A 183 35.05 -56.02 -0.22
CA GLU A 183 34.87 -57.45 -0.46
C GLU A 183 35.41 -57.95 -1.81
N SER A 184 36.14 -57.13 -2.56
CA SER A 184 36.84 -57.60 -3.76
C SER A 184 38.20 -56.90 -3.88
N PRO A 185 39.28 -57.63 -3.56
CA PRO A 185 40.11 -58.13 -4.66
C PRO A 185 40.83 -59.45 -4.31
N GLU A 186 40.27 -60.60 -4.67
CA GLU A 186 41.11 -61.81 -4.77
C GLU A 186 40.72 -62.81 -5.86
N GLU A 187 39.70 -62.56 -6.66
CA GLU A 187 39.34 -63.55 -7.69
C GLU A 187 38.76 -62.90 -8.94
N LEU A 188 39.65 -62.46 -9.84
CA LEU A 188 39.59 -62.82 -11.27
C LEU A 188 40.80 -62.25 -12.03
N GLN A 189 41.92 -62.99 -11.99
CA GLN A 189 42.83 -62.98 -13.13
C GLN A 189 42.19 -63.81 -14.24
N LYS A 190 41.73 -63.16 -15.30
CA LYS A 190 41.78 -63.70 -16.66
C LYS A 190 41.52 -62.59 -17.68
N GLU A 191 42.61 -62.17 -18.33
CA GLU A 191 42.59 -61.52 -19.64
C GLU A 191 41.78 -62.36 -20.64
N PRO A 192 41.04 -61.70 -21.54
CA PRO A 192 41.56 -61.49 -22.90
C PRO A 192 41.41 -60.02 -23.31
N LYS A 193 42.49 -59.37 -23.76
CA LYS A 193 42.94 -59.31 -25.16
C LYS A 193 41.86 -58.87 -26.15
N ASP A 194 42.12 -57.66 -26.64
CA ASP A 194 41.94 -57.20 -28.02
C ASP A 194 40.51 -57.27 -28.56
N GLU A 195 39.85 -56.12 -28.68
CA GLU A 195 39.43 -55.64 -30.00
C GLU A 195 39.01 -54.17 -29.97
N GLU A 196 39.70 -53.46 -30.86
CA GLU A 196 39.56 -52.09 -31.28
C GLU A 196 38.33 -51.99 -32.19
N GLU A 197 37.30 -51.24 -31.81
CA GLU A 197 36.30 -50.83 -32.80
C GLU A 197 35.75 -49.43 -32.53
N SER A 198 36.24 -48.51 -33.36
CA SER A 198 35.68 -47.21 -33.69
C SER A 198 34.25 -47.33 -34.22
N ILE A 199 33.31 -46.51 -33.76
CA ILE A 199 32.11 -46.03 -34.50
C ILE A 199 31.66 -44.75 -33.77
N GLU A 200 31.93 -43.55 -34.30
CA GLU A 200 31.21 -42.82 -35.35
C GLU A 200 30.10 -41.91 -34.78
N MET A 201 30.21 -40.64 -35.17
CA MET A 201 29.32 -39.53 -34.84
C MET A 201 27.91 -39.76 -35.38
N ALA A 202 26.90 -39.71 -34.52
CA ALA A 202 25.52 -39.51 -34.94
C ALA A 202 25.10 -38.05 -34.69
N LYS A 203 25.03 -37.30 -35.80
CA LYS A 203 24.20 -36.10 -35.94
C LYS A 203 22.76 -36.45 -35.58
N TYR A 204 22.06 -35.55 -34.88
CA TYR A 204 20.61 -35.62 -34.78
C TYR A 204 20.00 -34.30 -35.23
N ASP A 205 19.30 -34.39 -36.36
CA ASP A 205 18.55 -33.34 -37.03
C ASP A 205 17.16 -33.15 -36.38
N LYS A 206 16.81 -31.88 -36.22
CA LYS A 206 15.61 -31.22 -36.76
C LYS A 206 14.36 -32.06 -37.10
N SER A 207 13.28 -31.83 -36.36
CA SER A 207 11.86 -31.81 -36.80
C SER A 207 11.07 -31.12 -35.67
N GLU A 208 10.24 -30.09 -35.80
CA GLU A 208 9.28 -29.60 -36.82
C GLU A 208 8.09 -30.55 -37.07
N SER A 209 7.04 -30.35 -36.28
CA SER A 209 5.63 -30.70 -36.57
C SER A 209 4.76 -29.68 -35.80
N ALA A 210 4.07 -28.72 -36.43
CA ALA A 210 2.91 -28.83 -37.33
C ALA A 210 1.64 -29.36 -36.64
N ASP A 211 0.79 -28.40 -36.27
CA ASP A 211 -0.64 -28.27 -36.58
C ASP A 211 -1.73 -29.21 -36.02
N LYS A 212 -2.87 -28.53 -35.77
CA LYS A 212 -4.30 -28.92 -35.86
C LYS A 212 -5.03 -29.45 -34.59
N PRO A 213 -6.38 -29.34 -34.53
CA PRO A 213 -7.21 -28.14 -34.72
C PRO A 213 -8.33 -27.97 -33.65
N GLU A 214 -9.02 -26.85 -33.81
CA GLU A 214 -10.32 -26.42 -33.29
C GLU A 214 -11.40 -27.52 -33.15
N GLU A 215 -12.16 -27.44 -32.06
CA GLU A 215 -13.45 -28.09 -31.89
C GLU A 215 -14.48 -27.03 -31.49
N GLU A 216 -15.32 -26.63 -32.44
CA GLU A 216 -16.54 -25.85 -32.21
C GLU A 216 -17.61 -26.75 -31.58
N THR A 217 -18.22 -26.30 -30.49
CA THR A 217 -19.52 -26.81 -30.05
C THR A 217 -20.48 -25.66 -29.81
N SER A 218 -21.39 -25.52 -30.77
CA SER A 218 -22.63 -24.75 -30.68
C SER A 218 -23.61 -25.45 -29.73
N LEU A 219 -24.31 -24.71 -28.86
CA LEU A 219 -25.67 -25.10 -28.46
C LEU A 219 -26.53 -23.89 -28.05
N HIS A 220 -27.68 -23.81 -28.71
CA HIS A 220 -28.85 -22.99 -28.41
C HIS A 220 -29.36 -23.17 -26.97
N SER A 221 -30.01 -22.13 -26.38
CA SER A 221 -31.46 -21.92 -26.52
C SER A 221 -32.06 -20.97 -25.46
N THR A 222 -32.90 -20.01 -25.91
CA THR A 222 -34.25 -19.60 -25.42
C THR A 222 -34.47 -19.20 -23.96
N THR A 223 -34.73 -17.91 -23.66
CA THR A 223 -36.03 -17.16 -23.52
C THR A 223 -36.75 -17.29 -22.18
N ASN A 224 -37.10 -16.12 -21.62
CA ASN A 224 -38.32 -15.72 -20.88
C ASN A 224 -37.92 -14.50 -20.01
N GLU A 225 -38.21 -13.24 -20.39
CA GLU A 225 -39.52 -12.56 -20.33
C GLU A 225 -40.32 -12.89 -19.07
N GLN A 226 -40.27 -11.97 -18.10
CA GLN A 226 -41.42 -11.64 -17.27
C GLN A 226 -41.31 -10.18 -16.81
N GLU A 227 -42.18 -9.36 -17.41
CA GLU A 227 -42.61 -8.05 -16.92
C GLU A 227 -43.20 -8.18 -15.51
N GLN A 228 -42.88 -7.22 -14.64
CA GLN A 228 -43.80 -6.80 -13.60
C GLN A 228 -43.70 -5.29 -13.43
N GLN A 229 -44.70 -4.62 -14.01
CA GLN A 229 -45.15 -3.28 -13.65
C GLN A 229 -45.53 -3.26 -12.16
N ASN A 230 -45.07 -2.27 -11.42
CA ASN A 230 -45.78 -1.75 -10.26
C ASN A 230 -45.68 -0.22 -10.30
N ASP A 231 -46.81 0.38 -10.68
CA ASP A 231 -47.13 1.77 -10.42
C ASP A 231 -47.35 1.93 -8.91
N GLU A 232 -46.58 2.81 -8.25
CA GLU A 232 -47.04 3.38 -6.99
C GLU A 232 -46.72 4.87 -6.91
N VAL A 233 -47.82 5.61 -7.10
CA VAL A 233 -48.02 7.03 -6.84
C VAL A 233 -47.73 7.31 -5.37
N ASN A 234 -46.91 8.32 -5.06
CA ASN A 234 -46.98 9.01 -3.77
C ASN A 234 -46.72 10.50 -3.97
N ASP A 235 -47.84 11.24 -3.94
CA ASP A 235 -47.94 12.66 -3.64
C ASP A 235 -47.31 12.98 -2.29
N TYR A 236 -46.39 13.95 -2.25
CA TYR A 236 -46.18 14.77 -1.07
C TYR A 236 -46.17 16.23 -1.49
N GLU A 237 -47.38 16.77 -1.49
CA GLU A 237 -47.67 18.20 -1.38
C GLU A 237 -47.24 18.76 -0.01
N ASN A 238 -46.83 20.02 -0.04
CA ASN A 238 -46.96 21.04 1.01
C ASN A 238 -46.04 20.99 2.25
N VAL A 239 -44.97 21.81 2.20
CA VAL A 239 -44.48 22.56 3.36
C VAL A 239 -44.35 24.04 2.94
N PRO A 240 -44.91 24.99 3.72
CA PRO A 240 -45.07 26.36 3.30
C PRO A 240 -43.80 27.20 3.41
N ALA A 241 -43.76 28.22 2.56
CA ALA A 241 -42.85 29.35 2.59
C ALA A 241 -42.84 30.04 3.95
N ASP A 242 -41.65 30.32 4.47
CA ASP A 242 -41.44 31.36 5.46
C ASP A 242 -40.78 32.54 4.76
N GLN A 243 -41.48 33.68 4.83
CA GLN A 243 -41.06 35.00 4.37
C GLN A 243 -40.54 35.79 5.58
N ASN A 244 -39.77 36.84 5.27
CA ASN A 244 -39.28 37.92 6.14
C ASN A 244 -37.86 37.63 6.71
N GLU A 245 -36.91 38.55 6.69
CA GLU A 245 -37.01 40.02 6.62
C GLU A 245 -35.65 40.60 6.18
N GLU A 246 -35.71 41.67 5.40
CA GLU A 246 -34.59 42.49 4.91
C GLU A 246 -33.96 43.30 6.06
N THR A 247 -32.64 43.48 6.13
CA THR A 247 -31.86 44.73 5.82
C THR A 247 -30.76 44.91 6.90
N PRO A 248 -29.82 45.88 6.81
CA PRO A 248 -28.88 46.17 5.72
C PRO A 248 -27.44 46.45 6.22
N ASN A 249 -26.53 46.69 5.26
CA ASN A 249 -25.28 47.48 5.36
C ASN A 249 -24.13 46.98 6.25
N SER A 250 -23.01 46.67 5.60
CA SER A 250 -21.83 47.55 5.67
C SER A 250 -20.81 47.16 4.60
N GLU A 251 -20.68 48.02 3.61
CA GLU A 251 -19.50 48.17 2.76
C GLU A 251 -18.29 48.51 3.64
N GLU A 252 -17.22 47.73 3.55
CA GLU A 252 -15.88 48.19 3.89
C GLU A 252 -14.96 47.90 2.71
N ASP A 253 -14.85 48.92 1.86
CA ASP A 253 -13.67 49.26 1.09
C ASP A 253 -12.42 49.26 1.97
N CYS A 254 -11.32 48.70 1.47
CA CYS A 254 -9.98 49.24 1.68
C CYS A 254 -9.02 48.76 0.58
N PRO A 255 -7.97 49.55 0.27
CA PRO A 255 -7.68 49.93 -1.11
C PRO A 255 -6.49 49.20 -1.73
N ALA A 256 -6.41 49.34 -3.05
CA ALA A 256 -5.21 49.17 -3.85
C ALA A 256 -4.11 50.13 -3.38
N ASP A 257 -2.91 49.60 -3.20
CA ASP A 257 -1.67 50.36 -3.11
C ASP A 257 -0.76 49.93 -4.25
N GLU A 258 -0.73 50.76 -5.29
CA GLU A 258 0.35 50.81 -6.27
C GLU A 258 1.46 51.65 -5.65
N THR A 259 2.72 51.19 -5.69
CA THR A 259 3.82 51.93 -6.35
C THR A 259 5.18 51.26 -6.19
N GLU A 260 5.84 51.15 -7.35
CA GLU A 260 7.26 51.40 -7.62
C GLU A 260 8.35 50.36 -7.26
N ASP A 261 8.74 49.64 -8.31
CA ASP A 261 10.12 49.32 -8.69
C ASP A 261 11.05 50.56 -8.62
N PRO A 262 12.34 50.39 -8.26
CA PRO A 262 13.31 50.35 -9.35
C PRO A 262 14.45 49.33 -9.17
N ALA A 263 14.70 48.63 -10.28
CA ALA A 263 15.98 48.19 -10.84
C ALA A 263 17.26 48.31 -9.98
N ASN A 264 17.96 47.18 -9.79
CA ASN A 264 19.41 47.16 -10.07
C ASN A 264 19.97 45.75 -10.36
N LEU A 265 21.00 45.76 -11.19
CA LEU A 265 21.72 44.70 -11.90
C LEU A 265 22.57 43.75 -11.03
N ASN A 266 22.74 42.52 -11.53
CA ASN A 266 24.00 41.75 -11.71
C ASN A 266 23.62 40.29 -12.09
N LEU A 267 23.80 39.80 -13.33
CA LEU A 267 25.01 39.40 -14.07
C LEU A 267 25.78 38.20 -13.45
N GLU A 268 25.93 37.14 -14.28
CA GLU A 268 26.78 35.92 -14.18
C GLU A 268 26.23 34.77 -13.30
N SER A 269 26.20 33.48 -13.68
CA SER A 269 26.85 32.67 -14.73
C SER A 269 26.05 31.36 -14.97
N PRO A 270 26.27 30.59 -16.06
CA PRO A 270 25.57 29.33 -16.32
C PRO A 270 26.25 28.12 -15.66
N GLU A 271 25.53 27.40 -14.81
CA GLU A 271 25.96 26.10 -14.29
C GLU A 271 25.66 24.99 -15.32
N GLU A 272 26.70 24.24 -15.67
CA GLU A 272 26.64 23.01 -16.47
C GLU A 272 25.90 21.91 -15.71
N GLU A 273 24.72 21.50 -16.20
CA GLU A 273 24.12 20.22 -15.81
C GLU A 273 24.88 19.06 -16.49
N GLN A 274 25.83 18.48 -15.76
CA GLN A 274 26.40 17.20 -16.11
C GLN A 274 25.39 16.08 -15.84
N SER A 275 24.85 15.54 -16.94
CA SER A 275 24.13 14.28 -17.04
C SER A 275 24.94 13.14 -16.39
N THR A 276 24.55 12.72 -15.19
CA THR A 276 25.03 11.46 -14.60
C THR A 276 24.31 10.28 -15.23
N GLN A 277 25.02 9.58 -16.11
CA GLN A 277 24.63 8.33 -16.71
C GLN A 277 24.65 7.22 -15.63
N GLU A 278 23.49 6.90 -15.04
CA GLU A 278 23.37 5.84 -14.06
C GLU A 278 23.58 4.44 -14.69
N SER A 279 24.52 3.71 -14.09
CA SER A 279 24.83 2.33 -14.35
C SER A 279 23.63 1.43 -14.03
N ARG A 280 23.10 0.76 -15.05
CA ARG A 280 22.07 -0.28 -14.95
C ARG A 280 22.54 -1.42 -14.03
N THR A 281 22.04 -1.43 -12.80
CA THR A 281 22.16 -2.58 -11.89
C THR A 281 21.19 -3.67 -12.35
N VAL A 282 21.64 -4.92 -12.32
CA VAL A 282 20.91 -6.13 -12.73
C VAL A 282 19.57 -6.32 -11.97
N MET A 283 19.38 -5.62 -10.85
CA MET A 283 18.13 -5.59 -10.09
C MET A 283 17.00 -4.76 -10.74
N GLY A 284 17.32 -3.83 -11.64
CA GLY A 284 16.32 -3.05 -12.39
C GLY A 284 15.53 -3.86 -13.44
N ALA A 285 16.10 -4.98 -13.91
CA ALA A 285 15.44 -5.86 -14.88
C ALA A 285 14.24 -6.61 -14.27
N ALA A 286 14.33 -7.03 -13.00
CA ALA A 286 13.27 -7.79 -12.34
C ALA A 286 12.03 -6.93 -11.97
N LEU A 287 12.22 -5.65 -11.66
CA LEU A 287 11.11 -4.72 -11.41
C LEU A 287 10.46 -4.20 -12.70
N SER A 288 11.19 -4.21 -13.84
CA SER A 288 10.63 -3.84 -15.13
C SER A 288 9.65 -4.87 -15.73
N SER A 289 9.58 -6.10 -15.18
CA SER A 289 8.64 -7.13 -15.62
C SER A 289 7.24 -7.00 -15.00
N TRP A 290 7.06 -6.10 -14.03
CA TRP A 290 5.75 -5.66 -13.53
C TRP A 290 5.16 -4.54 -14.41
N ARG A 291 5.69 -4.35 -15.63
CA ARG A 291 5.03 -3.58 -16.69
C ARG A 291 3.57 -3.97 -16.70
N LEU A 292 2.69 -2.97 -16.58
CA LEU A 292 1.24 -3.15 -16.72
C LEU A 292 1.03 -4.14 -17.86
N LYS A 293 0.46 -5.31 -17.58
CA LYS A 293 -0.15 -6.11 -18.65
C LYS A 293 -1.28 -5.24 -19.17
N VAL A 294 -0.95 -4.46 -20.19
CA VAL A 294 -1.88 -3.66 -20.97
C VAL A 294 -2.85 -4.68 -21.51
N ASP A 295 -4.13 -4.51 -21.18
CA ASP A 295 -5.16 -5.29 -21.88
C ASP A 295 -4.98 -4.93 -23.35
N HIS A 296 -4.89 -5.90 -24.25
CA HIS A 296 -4.34 -5.74 -25.61
C HIS A 296 -5.06 -4.69 -26.50
N GLU A 297 -6.04 -4.00 -25.96
CA GLU A 297 -6.94 -3.08 -26.63
C GLU A 297 -6.99 -1.68 -26.00
N ASP A 298 -6.31 -1.47 -24.87
CA ASP A 298 -6.13 -0.14 -24.28
C ASP A 298 -5.14 0.66 -25.15
N LYS A 299 -5.55 1.84 -25.63
CA LYS A 299 -4.69 2.70 -26.48
C LYS A 299 -3.79 3.53 -25.59
N GLN A 300 -2.46 3.39 -25.72
CA GLN A 300 -1.53 4.30 -25.05
C GLN A 300 -1.78 5.74 -25.54
N VAL A 301 -1.79 6.68 -24.60
CA VAL A 301 -1.97 8.10 -24.85
C VAL A 301 -0.60 8.76 -24.76
N ASP A 302 -0.13 9.27 -25.89
CA ASP A 302 1.23 9.80 -26.00
C ASP A 302 1.31 11.25 -25.50
N SER A 303 0.21 12.01 -25.63
CA SER A 303 0.13 13.41 -25.22
C SER A 303 -1.17 13.74 -24.49
N ILE A 304 -1.15 14.78 -23.64
CA ILE A 304 -2.36 15.19 -22.88
C ILE A 304 -3.47 15.72 -23.81
N GLU A 305 -3.11 16.26 -24.98
CA GLU A 305 -4.00 16.76 -26.02
C GLU A 305 -4.84 15.65 -26.68
N ASP A 306 -4.41 14.39 -26.57
CA ASP A 306 -5.15 13.23 -27.07
C ASP A 306 -6.30 12.81 -26.12
N LEU A 307 -6.38 13.42 -24.93
CA LEU A 307 -7.46 13.22 -23.99
C LEU A 307 -8.58 14.24 -24.19
N ALA A 308 -9.81 13.74 -24.15
CA ALA A 308 -11.03 14.52 -24.18
C ALA A 308 -11.84 14.33 -22.90
N LYS A 309 -12.74 15.29 -22.62
CA LYS A 309 -13.77 15.16 -21.59
C LYS A 309 -14.51 13.83 -21.73
N GLY A 310 -14.81 13.17 -20.62
CA GLY A 310 -15.51 11.89 -20.58
C GLY A 310 -14.68 10.67 -21.00
N ASP A 311 -13.39 10.83 -21.26
CA ASP A 311 -12.49 9.69 -21.51
C ASP A 311 -12.29 8.87 -20.24
N HIS A 312 -12.30 7.55 -20.40
CA HIS A 312 -11.88 6.61 -19.35
C HIS A 312 -10.42 6.28 -19.56
N ILE A 313 -9.61 6.63 -18.58
CA ILE A 313 -8.16 6.42 -18.61
C ILE A 313 -7.71 5.45 -17.53
N VAL A 314 -6.59 4.77 -17.81
CA VAL A 314 -5.82 3.94 -16.89
C VAL A 314 -4.45 4.55 -16.75
N PHE A 315 -4.00 4.79 -15.53
CA PHE A 315 -2.68 5.30 -15.25
C PHE A 315 -2.04 4.55 -14.08
N SER A 316 -0.71 4.68 -13.97
CA SER A 316 0.04 4.04 -12.90
C SER A 316 -0.40 4.58 -11.54
N GLY A 317 -0.88 3.68 -10.68
CA GLY A 317 -1.23 4.01 -9.30
C GLY A 317 -0.04 3.87 -8.36
N TRP A 318 -0.28 3.26 -7.20
CA TRP A 318 0.73 3.00 -6.17
C TRP A 318 1.01 1.49 -6.08
N ALA A 319 2.02 1.09 -5.31
CA ALA A 319 2.52 -0.30 -5.30
C ALA A 319 1.44 -1.38 -5.09
N LEU A 320 0.39 -1.09 -4.32
CA LEU A 320 -0.71 -2.05 -4.05
C LEU A 320 -1.91 -1.88 -4.97
N HIS A 321 -1.92 -0.84 -5.80
CA HIS A 321 -2.96 -0.60 -6.79
C HIS A 321 -2.31 -0.06 -8.07
N PRO A 322 -1.59 -0.93 -8.81
CA PRO A 322 -0.73 -0.50 -9.90
C PRO A 322 -1.50 0.10 -11.09
N ARG A 323 -2.79 -0.26 -11.25
CA ARG A 323 -3.68 0.28 -12.28
C ARG A 323 -4.79 1.09 -11.64
N CYS A 324 -4.73 2.41 -11.75
CA CYS A 324 -5.81 3.29 -11.33
C CYS A 324 -6.64 3.69 -12.54
N HIS A 325 -7.97 3.67 -12.39
CA HIS A 325 -8.91 4.10 -13.42
C HIS A 325 -9.54 5.44 -13.05
N GLY A 326 -9.86 6.27 -14.03
CA GLY A 326 -10.52 7.56 -13.82
C GLY A 326 -11.23 8.07 -15.07
N ILE A 327 -12.12 9.04 -14.86
CA ILE A 327 -12.84 9.76 -15.90
C ILE A 327 -12.24 11.14 -16.05
N VAL A 328 -11.79 11.49 -17.25
CA VAL A 328 -11.28 12.82 -17.58
C VAL A 328 -12.43 13.82 -17.58
N VAL A 329 -12.26 14.89 -16.82
CA VAL A 329 -13.22 16.00 -16.74
C VAL A 329 -12.76 17.15 -17.61
N ASP A 330 -11.47 17.47 -17.53
CA ASP A 330 -10.85 18.60 -18.20
C ASP A 330 -9.34 18.39 -18.33
N THR A 331 -8.69 19.13 -19.23
CA THR A 331 -7.24 19.09 -19.43
C THR A 331 -6.67 20.51 -19.40
N ASN A 332 -5.55 20.68 -18.68
CA ASN A 332 -4.79 21.92 -18.67
C ASN A 332 -3.44 21.66 -19.33
N ILE A 333 -3.35 22.00 -20.62
CA ILE A 333 -2.17 21.75 -21.45
C ILE A 333 -0.98 22.59 -20.94
N GLU A 334 -1.20 23.86 -20.60
CA GLU A 334 -0.14 24.77 -20.14
C GLU A 334 0.54 24.29 -18.85
N LYS A 335 -0.25 23.76 -17.91
CA LYS A 335 0.25 23.24 -16.63
C LYS A 335 0.63 21.76 -16.70
N ASN A 336 0.34 21.09 -17.82
CA ASN A 336 0.50 19.65 -17.99
C ASN A 336 -0.25 18.87 -16.89
N GLU A 337 -1.50 19.24 -16.65
CA GLU A 337 -2.36 18.67 -15.60
C GLU A 337 -3.69 18.18 -16.18
N LEU A 338 -4.17 17.04 -15.69
CA LEU A 338 -5.49 16.50 -15.99
C LEU A 338 -6.42 16.63 -14.79
N ARG A 339 -7.65 17.07 -15.02
CA ARG A 339 -8.72 17.04 -14.02
C ARG A 339 -9.50 15.74 -14.22
N LEU A 340 -9.64 14.97 -13.15
CA LEU A 340 -10.28 13.66 -13.24
C LEU A 340 -11.20 13.39 -12.05
N VAL A 341 -12.27 12.62 -12.29
CA VAL A 341 -13.04 11.96 -11.22
C VAL A 341 -12.60 10.50 -11.13
N ARG A 342 -12.28 10.02 -9.93
CA ARG A 342 -11.93 8.61 -9.71
C ARG A 342 -12.39 8.12 -8.35
N PHE A 343 -12.61 6.82 -8.25
CA PHE A 343 -12.84 6.15 -6.98
C PHE A 343 -11.52 5.71 -6.36
N THR A 344 -11.20 6.26 -5.19
CA THR A 344 -10.00 5.94 -4.42
C THR A 344 -10.33 5.06 -3.22
N TYR A 345 -9.36 4.27 -2.78
CA TYR A 345 -9.50 3.41 -1.61
C TYR A 345 -9.80 4.20 -0.32
N GLN A 346 -9.09 5.33 -0.12
CA GLN A 346 -9.13 6.09 1.13
C GLN A 346 -10.25 7.14 1.15
N LYS A 347 -10.42 7.89 0.06
CA LYS A 347 -11.24 9.12 0.06
C LYS A 347 -12.60 8.94 -0.63
N GLY A 348 -12.96 7.73 -1.03
CA GLY A 348 -14.14 7.55 -1.86
C GLY A 348 -13.94 8.09 -3.28
N VAL A 349 -15.03 8.53 -3.90
CA VAL A 349 -15.01 9.18 -5.21
C VAL A 349 -14.59 10.63 -5.04
N VAL A 350 -13.50 11.01 -5.69
CA VAL A 350 -12.90 12.35 -5.62
C VAL A 350 -12.74 12.94 -7.01
N GLU A 351 -12.85 14.26 -7.09
CA GLU A 351 -12.46 15.06 -8.25
C GLU A 351 -11.17 15.83 -7.91
N GLU A 352 -10.12 15.65 -8.70
CA GLU A 352 -8.82 16.27 -8.42
C GLU A 352 -8.05 16.60 -9.70
N TRP A 353 -7.17 17.60 -9.60
CA TRP A 353 -6.14 17.85 -10.60
C TRP A 353 -4.92 16.96 -10.34
N LYS A 354 -4.37 16.37 -11.40
CA LYS A 354 -3.15 15.59 -11.35
C LYS A 354 -2.19 15.98 -12.46
N LYS A 355 -0.91 16.08 -12.13
CA LYS A 355 0.16 16.19 -13.12
C LYS A 355 0.14 14.99 -14.06
N TRP A 356 0.20 15.27 -15.35
CA TRP A 356 0.34 14.27 -16.40
C TRP A 356 1.66 13.52 -16.22
N LYS A 357 1.57 12.19 -16.16
CA LYS A 357 2.74 11.31 -16.04
C LYS A 357 2.50 10.03 -16.85
N PRO A 358 3.11 9.91 -18.04
CA PRO A 358 2.99 8.69 -18.83
C PRO A 358 3.68 7.49 -18.12
N PRO A 359 3.27 6.25 -18.43
CA PRO A 359 2.27 5.91 -19.43
C PRO A 359 0.83 6.09 -18.89
N ILE A 360 -0.03 6.65 -19.74
CA ILE A 360 -1.49 6.68 -19.57
C ILE A 360 -2.10 5.93 -20.75
N TYR A 361 -3.17 5.19 -20.49
CA TYR A 361 -3.89 4.42 -21.50
C TYR A 361 -5.36 4.83 -21.52
N LYS A 362 -5.95 4.93 -22.70
CA LYS A 362 -7.37 5.20 -22.92
C LYS A 362 -8.10 3.89 -23.18
N VAL A 363 -9.17 3.65 -22.42
CA VAL A 363 -10.00 2.45 -22.54
C VAL A 363 -11.01 2.65 -23.65
N LEU A 364 -10.82 1.93 -24.75
CA LEU A 364 -11.65 2.06 -25.96
C LEU A 364 -12.79 1.04 -26.04
N LYS A 365 -12.68 -0.09 -25.33
CA LYS A 365 -13.65 -1.18 -25.39
C LYS A 365 -14.11 -1.62 -24.00
N TYR A 366 -15.35 -2.05 -23.91
CA TYR A 366 -16.00 -2.50 -22.67
C TYR A 366 -16.61 -3.88 -22.89
N TYR A 367 -16.44 -4.82 -21.95
CA TYR A 367 -16.86 -6.23 -22.12
C TYR A 367 -17.71 -6.73 -20.96
N ILE A 368 -18.95 -7.20 -21.19
CA ILE A 368 -19.72 -8.01 -20.22
C ILE A 368 -19.68 -9.46 -20.71
N GLY A 369 -18.93 -10.32 -20.01
CA GLY A 369 -18.62 -11.66 -20.51
C GLY A 369 -17.89 -11.57 -21.85
N ASP A 370 -18.33 -12.35 -22.84
CA ASP A 370 -17.74 -12.38 -24.18
C ASP A 370 -18.31 -11.31 -25.15
N LYS A 371 -19.23 -10.45 -24.68
CA LYS A 371 -19.87 -9.44 -25.52
C LYS A 371 -19.25 -8.05 -25.29
N THR A 372 -18.88 -7.41 -26.38
CA THR A 372 -18.54 -5.98 -26.41
C THR A 372 -19.78 -5.13 -26.15
N LEU A 373 -19.73 -4.24 -25.16
CA LEU A 373 -20.70 -3.16 -24.99
C LEU A 373 -20.30 -2.02 -25.94
N SER A 374 -20.60 -2.19 -27.21
CA SER A 374 -20.48 -1.11 -28.18
C SER A 374 -21.73 -0.23 -28.25
N SER A 375 -22.91 -0.73 -27.84
CA SER A 375 -24.18 -0.03 -28.09
C SER A 375 -24.55 1.04 -27.04
N ASN A 376 -24.04 0.96 -25.81
CA ASN A 376 -24.52 1.78 -24.69
C ASN A 376 -23.38 2.57 -24.02
N ILE A 377 -22.58 3.29 -24.82
CA ILE A 377 -21.60 4.25 -24.30
C ILE A 377 -22.27 5.61 -24.21
N TYR A 378 -22.26 6.21 -23.02
CA TYR A 378 -22.81 7.55 -22.82
C TYR A 378 -21.96 8.64 -23.48
N ASP A 379 -22.63 9.72 -23.89
CA ASP A 379 -21.99 10.95 -24.34
C ASP A 379 -21.03 11.52 -23.26
N PRO A 380 -19.89 12.11 -23.64
CA PRO A 380 -18.94 12.73 -22.71
C PRO A 380 -19.55 13.56 -21.58
N ASP A 381 -20.57 14.36 -21.85
CA ASP A 381 -21.19 15.22 -20.85
C ASP A 381 -21.94 14.39 -19.80
N VAL A 382 -22.70 13.39 -20.24
CA VAL A 382 -23.41 12.45 -19.39
C VAL A 382 -22.43 11.61 -18.55
N VAL A 383 -21.31 11.19 -19.13
CA VAL A 383 -20.26 10.45 -18.40
C VAL A 383 -19.72 11.28 -17.23
N VAL A 384 -19.40 12.56 -17.46
CA VAL A 384 -18.88 13.46 -16.43
C VAL A 384 -19.94 13.79 -15.39
N GLU A 385 -21.19 14.02 -15.80
CA GLU A 385 -22.31 14.22 -14.88
C GLU A 385 -22.49 13.03 -13.94
N ARG A 386 -22.53 11.81 -14.49
CA ARG A 386 -22.61 10.56 -13.73
C ARG A 386 -21.45 10.42 -12.75
N ALA A 387 -20.23 10.70 -13.19
CA ALA A 387 -19.06 10.64 -12.32
C ALA A 387 -19.16 11.65 -11.17
N ARG A 388 -19.60 12.88 -11.44
CA ARG A 388 -19.78 13.92 -10.42
C ARG A 388 -20.93 13.68 -9.45
N LYS A 389 -22.02 13.05 -9.90
CA LYS A 389 -23.14 12.63 -9.04
C LYS A 389 -22.69 11.70 -7.90
N MET A 390 -21.54 11.06 -8.06
CA MET A 390 -20.96 10.14 -7.08
C MET A 390 -20.02 10.80 -6.08
N LEU A 391 -19.68 12.08 -6.27
CA LEU A 391 -18.88 12.83 -5.31
C LEU A 391 -19.63 12.90 -3.97
N ASN A 392 -18.87 12.78 -2.88
CA ASN A 392 -19.39 12.79 -1.51
C ASN A 392 -20.38 11.66 -1.17
N ASN A 393 -20.51 10.63 -2.03
CA ASN A 393 -21.36 9.49 -1.71
C ASN A 393 -20.67 8.57 -0.68
N THR A 394 -20.94 8.83 0.60
CA THR A 394 -20.36 8.10 1.74
C THR A 394 -20.85 6.66 1.86
N LYS A 395 -21.94 6.28 1.17
CA LYS A 395 -22.43 4.89 1.12
C LYS A 395 -21.51 4.01 0.27
N LEU A 396 -20.71 4.59 -0.62
CA LEU A 396 -19.81 3.84 -1.49
C LEU A 396 -18.55 3.43 -0.75
N ARG A 397 -18.46 2.14 -0.46
CA ARG A 397 -17.24 1.56 0.11
C ARG A 397 -16.39 0.95 -0.99
N TYR A 398 -15.14 1.38 -1.06
CA TYR A 398 -14.18 0.81 -1.98
C TYR A 398 -13.94 -0.66 -1.63
N ASN A 399 -14.10 -1.55 -2.61
CA ASN A 399 -13.81 -2.97 -2.49
C ASN A 399 -13.00 -3.41 -3.71
N ILE A 400 -11.81 -3.97 -3.47
CA ILE A 400 -10.86 -4.37 -4.53
C ILE A 400 -11.49 -5.34 -5.55
N GLY A 401 -12.41 -6.21 -5.13
CA GLY A 401 -13.02 -7.22 -6.00
C GLY A 401 -14.22 -6.71 -6.80
N MET A 402 -15.11 -5.92 -6.18
CA MET A 402 -16.43 -5.61 -6.76
C MET A 402 -16.73 -4.11 -6.89
N ASN A 403 -16.13 -3.25 -6.06
CA ASN A 403 -16.43 -1.83 -6.03
C ASN A 403 -15.17 -0.97 -6.01
N ASN A 404 -14.42 -1.02 -7.11
CA ASN A 404 -13.11 -0.38 -7.24
C ASN A 404 -13.15 0.72 -8.31
N CYS A 405 -11.99 1.33 -8.60
CA CYS A 405 -11.90 2.36 -9.62
C CYS A 405 -12.30 1.87 -11.02
N LYS A 406 -12.03 0.60 -11.35
CA LYS A 406 -12.34 0.01 -12.67
C LYS A 406 -13.84 -0.13 -12.84
N THR A 407 -14.55 -0.65 -11.84
CA THR A 407 -16.01 -0.79 -11.89
C THR A 407 -16.71 0.56 -11.89
N PHE A 408 -16.21 1.52 -11.12
CA PHE A 408 -16.69 2.92 -11.13
C PHE A 408 -16.56 3.58 -12.50
N ALA A 409 -15.35 3.60 -13.08
CA ALA A 409 -15.13 4.28 -14.36
C ALA A 409 -15.93 3.61 -15.49
N ARG A 410 -16.07 2.29 -15.43
CA ARG A 410 -16.95 1.54 -16.33
C ARG A 410 -18.42 1.96 -16.21
N TRP A 411 -18.96 2.05 -15.00
CA TRP A 411 -20.35 2.51 -14.77
C TRP A 411 -20.59 3.95 -15.19
N CYS A 412 -19.57 4.82 -15.12
CA CYS A 412 -19.67 6.16 -15.66
C CYS A 412 -19.84 6.13 -17.19
N LYS A 413 -19.12 5.21 -17.88
CA LYS A 413 -19.10 5.10 -19.34
C LYS A 413 -20.25 4.33 -19.94
N THR A 414 -20.80 3.34 -19.23
CA THR A 414 -21.81 2.44 -19.76
C THR A 414 -23.02 2.33 -18.82
N ASP A 415 -24.11 1.77 -19.33
CA ASP A 415 -25.31 1.41 -18.59
C ASP A 415 -25.13 0.23 -17.62
N ALA A 416 -23.92 -0.31 -17.50
CA ALA A 416 -23.65 -1.47 -16.67
C ALA A 416 -23.83 -1.11 -15.19
N THR A 417 -24.89 -1.61 -14.56
CA THR A 417 -25.05 -1.57 -13.12
C THR A 417 -23.88 -2.32 -12.48
N PRO A 418 -23.09 -1.70 -11.59
CA PRO A 418 -22.00 -2.40 -10.96
C PRO A 418 -22.60 -3.44 -10.00
N ALA A 419 -22.12 -4.68 -10.09
CA ALA A 419 -22.59 -5.75 -9.21
C ALA A 419 -22.43 -5.33 -7.74
N GLY A 420 -23.54 -5.27 -6.99
CA GLY A 420 -23.56 -4.86 -5.59
C GLY A 420 -23.95 -3.40 -5.32
N TYR A 421 -24.28 -2.61 -6.33
CA TYR A 421 -24.95 -1.32 -6.12
C TYR A 421 -26.46 -1.52 -6.08
N GLY A 422 -27.00 -1.77 -4.89
CA GLY A 422 -28.41 -1.49 -4.62
C GLY A 422 -28.58 0.03 -4.57
N TYR A 423 -28.95 0.64 -5.69
CA TYR A 423 -29.49 1.99 -5.69
C TYR A 423 -31.00 1.86 -5.53
N ASP A 424 -31.43 1.81 -4.27
CA ASP A 424 -32.77 2.26 -3.88
C ASP A 424 -32.67 3.72 -3.41
#